data_AF-A0A4R0NFH9-F1
#
_entry.id   AF-A0A4R0NFH9-F1
#
_cell.length_a   1.000
_cell.length_b   1.000
_cell.length_c   1.000
_cell.angle_alpha   90.00
_cell.angle_beta   90.00
_cell.angle_gamma   90.00
#
_symmetry.space_group_name_H-M   'P 1'
#
loop_
_entity.id
_entity.type
_entity.pdbx_description
1 polymer ?
#
loop_
_entity_poly.entity_id
_entity_poly.type
_entity_poly.pdbx_seq_one_letter_code
_entity_poly.pdbx_strand_id
1 'polypeptide(L)'
;MEPTSAQKQEKPTCNYCGKQVYGREGKKYCNVDCKNNFNSRIRSELRSKENEFFPKAFSQIKLNYRILHTYKEQLEQGNGLYMEIKELEDLGFDPDFCTNAYIDYREKLWKSCNNYYWQDQGGTIRIKYIQGRFDRHQ
;
A
#
# COMPACT_ATOMS: atom_id res chain seq x y z
N MET A 1 48.64 -40.02 23.75
CA MET A 1 47.50 -39.69 24.63
C MET A 1 47.09 -38.27 24.31
N GLU A 2 46.00 -38.07 23.58
CA GLU A 2 45.33 -36.77 23.48
C GLU A 2 43.82 -37.04 23.44
N PRO A 3 43.01 -36.40 24.31
CA PRO A 3 41.57 -36.55 24.27
C PRO A 3 40.99 -35.57 23.25
N THR A 4 40.34 -36.12 22.22
CA THR A 4 39.61 -35.39 21.19
C THR A 4 38.51 -34.54 21.84
N SER A 5 38.59 -33.22 21.64
CA SER A 5 37.62 -32.23 22.08
C SER A 5 36.22 -32.55 21.55
N ALA A 6 35.33 -32.99 22.43
CA ALA A 6 33.92 -33.19 22.12
C ALA A 6 33.27 -31.84 21.80
N GLN A 7 33.02 -31.58 20.52
CA GLN A 7 32.26 -30.41 20.08
C GLN A 7 30.82 -30.55 20.58
N LYS A 8 30.44 -29.67 21.51
CA LYS A 8 29.11 -29.62 22.13
C LYS A 8 28.13 -29.06 21.09
N GLN A 9 27.43 -29.93 20.36
CA GLN A 9 26.39 -29.52 19.43
C GLN A 9 25.26 -28.82 20.19
N GLU A 10 25.04 -27.53 19.91
CA GLU A 10 23.88 -26.80 20.42
C GLU A 10 22.60 -27.41 19.85
N LYS A 11 21.74 -27.88 20.74
CA LYS A 11 20.45 -28.48 20.34
C LYS A 11 19.55 -27.37 19.79
N PRO A 12 18.89 -27.57 18.63
CA PRO A 12 18.02 -26.55 18.05
C PRO A 12 16.87 -26.23 19.00
N THR A 13 16.56 -24.93 19.14
CA THR A 13 15.49 -24.42 19.99
C THR A 13 14.29 -23.99 19.16
N CYS A 14 13.09 -24.10 19.74
CA CYS A 14 11.84 -23.71 19.09
C CYS A 14 11.78 -22.19 18.91
N ASN A 15 11.54 -21.72 17.68
CA ASN A 15 11.43 -20.30 17.36
C ASN A 15 10.28 -19.56 18.07
N TYR A 16 9.35 -20.28 18.70
CA TYR A 16 8.23 -19.68 19.43
C TYR A 16 8.41 -19.69 20.96
N CYS A 17 8.82 -20.83 21.54
CA CYS A 17 8.83 -21.02 23.00
C CYS A 17 10.21 -21.31 23.59
N GLY A 18 11.27 -21.34 22.78
CA GLY A 18 12.65 -21.59 23.23
C GLY A 18 12.96 -23.02 23.68
N LYS A 19 11.95 -23.90 23.81
CA LYS A 19 12.16 -25.31 24.18
C LYS A 19 13.01 -26.04 23.14
N GLN A 20 13.82 -27.01 23.59
CA GLN A 20 14.57 -27.89 22.69
C GLN A 20 13.64 -28.61 21.71
N VAL A 21 14.05 -28.64 20.46
CA VAL A 21 13.34 -29.31 19.39
C VAL A 21 13.94 -30.70 19.20
N TYR A 22 13.06 -31.70 19.24
CA TYR A 22 13.40 -33.09 18.96
C TYR A 22 12.75 -33.54 17.65
N GLY A 23 13.45 -34.40 16.91
CA GLY A 23 12.98 -34.99 15.65
C GLY A 23 13.89 -34.66 14.48
N ARG A 24 13.31 -34.60 13.27
CA ARG A 24 14.05 -34.39 12.02
C ARG A 24 14.97 -33.17 12.07
N GLU A 25 16.12 -33.29 11.41
CA GLU A 25 17.03 -32.18 11.19
C GLU A 25 16.31 -30.98 10.53
N GLY A 26 16.58 -29.77 11.00
CA GLY A 26 15.94 -28.54 10.52
C GLY A 26 14.52 -28.27 11.04
N LYS A 27 14.01 -29.05 12.00
CA LYS A 27 12.72 -28.76 12.64
C LYS A 27 12.80 -27.45 13.44
N LYS A 28 11.96 -26.47 13.08
CA LYS A 28 11.96 -25.10 13.65
C LYS A 28 11.04 -24.91 14.87
N TYR A 29 10.08 -25.82 15.07
CA TYR A 29 9.05 -25.70 16.10
C TYR A 29 8.91 -27.02 16.86
N CYS A 30 8.71 -26.98 18.17
CA CYS A 30 8.57 -28.20 18.97
C CYS A 30 7.26 -28.95 18.66
N ASN A 31 6.16 -28.22 18.40
CA ASN A 31 4.84 -28.75 18.05
C ASN A 31 4.08 -27.85 17.05
N VAL A 32 2.93 -28.33 16.59
CA VAL A 32 2.06 -27.63 15.63
C VAL A 32 1.51 -26.33 16.24
N ASP A 33 1.19 -26.31 17.54
CA ASP A 33 0.68 -25.11 18.21
C ASP A 33 1.70 -23.97 18.20
N CYS A 34 2.98 -24.28 18.45
CA CYS A 34 4.06 -23.31 18.38
C CYS A 34 4.21 -22.74 16.96
N LYS A 35 4.10 -23.59 15.92
CA LYS A 35 4.10 -23.13 14.52
C LYS A 35 2.92 -22.19 14.25
N ASN A 36 1.72 -22.58 14.67
CA ASN A 36 0.50 -21.82 14.43
C ASN A 36 0.52 -20.47 15.17
N ASN A 37 0.93 -20.46 16.43
CA ASN A 37 1.03 -19.24 17.22
C ASN A 37 2.11 -18.30 16.70
N PHE A 38 3.28 -18.82 16.31
CA PHE A 38 4.32 -18.01 15.66
C PHE A 38 3.79 -17.34 14.40
N ASN A 39 3.20 -18.12 13.48
CA ASN A 39 2.62 -17.58 12.26
C ASN A 39 1.45 -16.62 12.52
N SER A 40 0.64 -16.87 13.55
CA SER A 40 -0.44 -15.98 13.96
C SER A 40 0.08 -14.63 14.44
N ARG A 41 1.15 -14.62 15.25
CA ARG A 41 1.83 -13.38 15.69
C ARG A 41 2.37 -12.59 14.51
N ILE A 42 3.10 -13.22 13.59
CA ILE A 42 3.62 -12.56 12.38
C ILE A 42 2.48 -11.95 11.56
N ARG A 43 1.41 -12.72 11.30
CA ARG A 43 0.23 -12.21 10.59
C ARG A 43 -0.45 -11.07 11.35
N SER A 44 -0.50 -11.12 12.68
CA SER A 44 -1.09 -10.06 13.49
C SER A 44 -0.27 -8.78 13.39
N GLU A 45 1.06 -8.87 13.47
CA GLU A 45 1.95 -7.71 13.35
C GLU A 45 1.84 -7.06 11.97
N LEU A 46 1.83 -7.86 10.90
CA LEU A 46 1.61 -7.38 9.54
C LEU A 46 0.26 -6.65 9.42
N ARG A 47 -0.83 -7.27 9.91
CA ARG A 47 -2.16 -6.64 9.94
C ARG A 47 -2.22 -5.39 10.80
N SER A 48 -1.49 -5.32 11.91
CA SER A 48 -1.44 -4.13 12.76
C SER A 48 -0.83 -2.94 12.02
N LYS A 49 0.27 -3.15 11.27
CA LYS A 49 0.89 -2.11 10.43
C LYS A 49 -0.04 -1.67 9.30
N GLU A 50 -0.68 -2.64 8.64
CA GLU A 50 -1.71 -2.38 7.64
C GLU A 50 -2.89 -1.57 8.20
N ASN A 51 -3.42 -1.96 9.36
CA ASN A 51 -4.55 -1.29 10.02
C ASN A 51 -4.24 0.14 10.48
N GLU A 52 -2.97 0.51 10.64
CA GLU A 52 -2.60 1.90 10.92
C GLU A 52 -2.58 2.75 9.64
N PHE A 53 -2.06 2.21 8.54
CA PHE A 53 -1.91 2.92 7.27
C PHE A 53 -3.22 3.04 6.50
N PHE A 54 -3.99 1.96 6.39
CA PHE A 54 -5.20 1.92 5.58
C PHE A 54 -6.22 3.01 5.95
N PRO A 55 -6.57 3.25 7.23
CA PRO A 55 -7.52 4.29 7.58
C PRO A 55 -7.07 5.69 7.18
N LYS A 56 -5.77 5.99 7.31
CA LYS A 56 -5.19 7.27 6.89
C LYS A 56 -5.29 7.42 5.37
N ALA A 57 -4.86 6.40 4.62
CA ALA A 57 -4.93 6.40 3.17
C ALA A 57 -6.36 6.53 2.64
N PHE A 58 -7.31 5.76 3.18
CA PHE A 58 -8.72 5.88 2.81
C PHE A 58 -9.33 7.24 3.17
N SER A 59 -8.91 7.83 4.29
CA SER A 59 -9.38 9.17 4.68
C SER A 59 -8.87 10.23 3.69
N GLN A 60 -7.61 10.14 3.28
CA GLN A 60 -7.04 11.04 2.28
C GLN A 60 -7.68 10.87 0.90
N ILE A 61 -7.91 9.62 0.45
CA ILE A 61 -8.63 9.34 -0.81
C ILE A 61 -10.06 9.92 -0.77
N LYS A 62 -10.76 9.81 0.37
CA LYS A 62 -12.09 10.42 0.55
C LYS A 62 -12.04 11.94 0.51
N LEU A 63 -11.02 12.55 1.12
CA LEU A 63 -10.81 14.00 1.08
C LEU A 63 -10.56 14.46 -0.36
N ASN A 64 -9.64 13.81 -1.07
CA ASN A 64 -9.37 14.07 -2.48
C ASN A 64 -10.65 13.99 -3.33
N TYR A 65 -11.45 12.94 -3.16
CA TYR A 65 -12.74 12.82 -3.86
C TYR A 65 -13.67 14.01 -3.57
N ARG A 66 -13.79 14.43 -2.30
CA ARG A 66 -14.66 15.55 -1.92
C ARG A 66 -14.21 16.86 -2.55
N ILE A 67 -12.91 17.13 -2.55
CA ILE A 67 -12.33 18.32 -3.18
C ILE A 67 -12.60 18.30 -4.69
N LEU A 68 -12.27 17.21 -5.38
CA LEU A 68 -12.51 17.12 -6.84
C LEU A 68 -14.01 17.24 -7.18
N HIS A 69 -14.88 16.75 -6.30
CA HIS A 69 -16.33 16.83 -6.49
C HIS A 69 -16.87 18.27 -6.40
N THR A 70 -16.23 19.20 -5.70
CA THR A 70 -16.67 20.61 -5.68
C THR A 70 -16.52 21.28 -7.04
N TYR A 71 -15.64 20.76 -7.90
CA TYR A 71 -15.43 21.24 -9.27
C TYR A 71 -16.20 20.43 -10.32
N LYS A 72 -17.09 19.52 -9.89
CA LYS A 72 -17.75 18.57 -10.80
C LYS A 72 -18.48 19.26 -11.95
N GLU A 73 -19.28 20.29 -11.68
CA GLU A 73 -20.04 21.00 -12.72
C GLU A 73 -19.13 21.61 -13.79
N GLN A 74 -17.99 22.18 -13.38
CA GLN A 74 -17.00 22.75 -14.30
C GLN A 74 -16.31 21.65 -15.13
N LEU A 75 -16.03 20.51 -14.50
CA LEU A 75 -15.40 19.37 -15.16
C LEU A 75 -16.34 18.66 -16.15
N GLU A 76 -17.65 18.65 -15.90
CA GLU A 76 -18.66 18.06 -16.80
C GLU A 76 -18.93 18.93 -18.03
N GLN A 77 -18.78 20.25 -17.91
CA GLN A 77 -19.05 21.21 -19.00
C GLN A 77 -17.86 21.40 -19.96
N GLY A 78 -16.68 20.87 -19.64
CA GLY A 78 -15.44 21.14 -20.37
C GLY A 78 -14.58 19.90 -20.66
N ASN A 79 -13.44 20.11 -21.35
CA ASN A 79 -12.47 19.06 -21.70
C ASN A 79 -11.45 18.76 -20.58
N GLY A 80 -11.86 19.02 -19.34
CA GLY A 80 -11.03 19.04 -18.14
C GLY A 80 -10.67 20.46 -17.67
N LEU A 81 -10.14 20.53 -16.45
CA LEU A 81 -9.74 21.75 -15.76
C LEU A 81 -8.23 21.72 -15.52
N TYR A 82 -7.58 22.87 -15.65
CA TYR A 82 -6.18 23.06 -15.24
C TYR A 82 -6.19 23.93 -13.99
N MET A 83 -5.51 23.48 -12.94
CA MET A 83 -5.38 24.24 -11.69
C MET A 83 -3.94 24.17 -11.20
N GLU A 84 -3.52 25.15 -10.43
CA GLU A 84 -2.22 25.06 -9.77
C GLU A 84 -2.30 23.99 -8.68
N ILE A 85 -1.29 23.12 -8.59
CA ILE A 85 -1.27 22.03 -7.62
C ILE A 85 -1.37 22.57 -6.19
N LYS A 86 -0.75 23.72 -5.95
CA LYS A 86 -0.76 24.39 -4.65
C LYS A 86 -2.16 24.80 -4.21
N GLU A 87 -3.03 25.22 -5.13
CA GLU A 87 -4.42 25.59 -4.80
C GLU A 87 -5.21 24.38 -4.28
N LEU A 88 -4.92 23.19 -4.82
CA LEU A 88 -5.49 21.95 -4.32
C LEU A 88 -4.86 21.50 -3.00
N GLU A 89 -3.55 21.59 -2.88
CA GLU A 89 -2.82 21.24 -1.65
C GLU A 89 -3.27 22.10 -0.46
N ASP A 90 -3.54 23.39 -0.69
CA ASP A 90 -4.10 24.30 0.31
C ASP A 90 -5.50 23.87 0.79
N LEU A 91 -6.26 23.12 -0.04
CA LEU A 91 -7.52 22.48 0.33
C LEU A 91 -7.34 21.10 0.99
N GLY A 92 -6.11 20.63 1.12
CA GLY A 92 -5.76 19.32 1.66
C GLY A 92 -5.80 18.19 0.65
N PHE A 93 -5.79 18.48 -0.66
CA PHE A 93 -5.61 17.47 -1.69
C PHE A 93 -4.19 16.93 -1.66
N ASP A 94 -4.05 15.62 -1.85
CA ASP A 94 -2.75 14.97 -1.99
C ASP A 94 -2.73 14.09 -3.25
N PRO A 95 -1.99 14.46 -4.31
CA PRO A 95 -1.99 13.75 -5.59
C PRO A 95 -1.46 12.31 -5.50
N ASP A 96 -0.80 11.90 -4.42
CA ASP A 96 -0.28 10.53 -4.26
C ASP A 96 -1.34 9.55 -3.75
N PHE A 97 -2.40 10.04 -3.11
CA PHE A 97 -3.50 9.22 -2.65
C PHE A 97 -4.57 9.05 -3.73
N CYS A 98 -4.44 7.97 -4.48
CA CYS A 98 -5.35 7.60 -5.55
C CYS A 98 -5.82 6.14 -5.42
N THR A 99 -6.92 5.82 -6.10
CA THR A 99 -7.47 4.46 -6.20
C THR A 99 -6.91 3.67 -7.39
N ASN A 100 -6.42 4.37 -8.41
CA ASN A 100 -5.85 3.75 -9.60
C ASN A 100 -4.80 4.69 -10.23
N ALA A 101 -3.86 4.10 -10.95
CA ALA A 101 -2.87 4.81 -11.73
C ALA A 101 -2.52 4.02 -13.00
N TYR A 102 -2.33 4.70 -14.11
CA TYR A 102 -1.87 4.09 -15.36
C TYR A 102 -1.09 5.09 -16.20
N ILE A 103 -0.29 4.57 -17.13
CA ILE A 103 0.46 5.37 -18.10
C ILE A 103 -0.27 5.29 -19.44
N ASP A 104 -0.49 6.42 -20.09
CA ASP A 104 -1.08 6.48 -21.43
C ASP A 104 -0.03 6.22 -22.54
N TYR A 105 -0.46 6.15 -23.80
CA TYR A 105 0.45 5.95 -24.94
C TYR A 105 1.44 7.09 -25.18
N ARG A 106 1.26 8.24 -24.51
CA ARG A 106 2.15 9.40 -24.54
C ARG A 106 3.08 9.44 -23.33
N GLU A 107 3.18 8.31 -22.61
CA GLU A 107 4.00 8.13 -21.41
C GLU A 107 3.60 9.04 -20.24
N LYS A 108 2.33 9.47 -20.18
CA LYS A 108 1.84 10.32 -19.11
C LYS A 108 1.18 9.48 -18.02
N LEU A 109 1.59 9.71 -16.78
CA LEU A 109 0.96 9.10 -15.61
C LEU A 109 -0.36 9.79 -15.29
N TRP A 110 -1.45 9.03 -15.38
CA TRP A 110 -2.77 9.42 -14.92
C TRP A 110 -3.09 8.69 -13.63
N LYS A 111 -3.50 9.45 -12.62
CA LYS A 111 -4.00 8.94 -11.34
C LYS A 111 -5.51 9.17 -11.26
N SER A 112 -6.22 8.38 -10.47
CA SER A 112 -7.67 8.56 -10.34
C SER A 112 -8.25 8.24 -8.96
N CYS A 113 -9.34 8.95 -8.64
CA CYS A 113 -10.27 8.66 -7.57
C CYS A 113 -11.65 8.49 -8.21
N ASN A 114 -12.09 7.23 -8.36
CA ASN A 114 -13.38 6.93 -9.00
C ASN A 114 -13.41 7.52 -10.44
N ASN A 115 -14.38 8.38 -10.76
CA ASN A 115 -14.52 9.01 -12.07
C ASN A 115 -13.66 10.27 -12.28
N TYR A 116 -12.88 10.68 -11.28
CA TYR A 116 -11.98 11.83 -11.40
C TYR A 116 -10.57 11.37 -11.69
N TYR A 117 -9.97 11.93 -12.73
CA TYR A 117 -8.65 11.61 -13.21
C TYR A 117 -7.79 12.86 -13.18
N TRP A 118 -6.53 12.73 -12.81
CA TRP A 118 -5.60 13.84 -12.87
C TRP A 118 -4.23 13.44 -13.39
N GLN A 119 -3.56 14.42 -13.97
CA GLN A 119 -2.21 14.34 -14.51
C GLN A 119 -1.41 15.54 -14.02
N ASP A 120 -0.30 15.29 -13.33
CA ASP A 120 0.65 16.32 -12.93
C ASP A 120 1.50 16.77 -14.14
N GLN A 121 1.70 18.08 -14.26
CA GLN A 121 2.48 18.72 -15.32
C GLN A 121 3.59 19.64 -14.76
N GLY A 122 4.04 19.41 -13.51
CA GLY A 122 5.17 20.12 -12.92
C GLY A 122 4.80 21.49 -12.36
N GLY A 123 3.70 21.56 -11.60
CA GLY A 123 3.19 22.77 -10.95
C GLY A 123 1.70 23.00 -11.21
N THR A 124 1.24 22.63 -12.39
CA THR A 124 -0.18 22.61 -12.76
C THR A 124 -0.65 21.17 -12.85
N ILE A 125 -1.87 20.91 -12.40
CA ILE A 125 -2.55 19.63 -12.51
C ILE A 125 -3.69 19.73 -13.51
N ARG A 126 -3.75 18.78 -14.45
CA ARG A 126 -4.89 18.64 -15.36
C ARG A 126 -5.86 17.62 -14.78
N ILE A 127 -7.11 18.02 -14.57
CA ILE A 127 -8.18 17.20 -14.00
C ILE A 127 -9.24 16.92 -15.06
N LYS A 128 -9.77 15.70 -15.07
CA LYS A 128 -10.91 15.30 -15.92
C LYS A 128 -11.94 14.55 -15.08
N TYR A 129 -13.21 14.77 -15.37
CA TYR A 129 -14.30 13.90 -14.92
C TYR A 129 -14.77 13.06 -16.10
N ILE A 130 -14.79 11.74 -15.94
CA ILE A 130 -15.22 10.82 -17.00
C ILE A 130 -16.28 9.88 -16.46
N GLN A 131 -17.47 9.94 -17.06
CA GLN A 131 -18.57 9.03 -16.77
C GLN A 131 -18.39 7.74 -17.59
N GLY A 132 -18.05 6.64 -16.92
CA GLY A 132 -17.82 5.34 -17.56
C GLY A 132 -16.35 4.91 -17.55
N ARG A 133 -15.94 4.06 -18.50
CA ARG A 133 -14.57 3.55 -18.57
C ARG A 133 -13.66 4.61 -19.19
N PHE A 134 -12.56 4.94 -18.52
CA PHE A 134 -11.53 5.80 -19.09
C PHE A 134 -10.87 5.10 -20.28
N ASP A 135 -10.86 5.78 -21.43
CA ASP A 135 -10.16 5.32 -22.63
C ASP A 135 -8.67 5.67 -22.52
N ARG A 136 -7.82 4.65 -22.43
CA ARG A 136 -6.37 4.80 -22.25
C ARG A 136 -5.64 5.17 -23.55
N HIS A 137 -6.36 5.23 -24.68
CA HIS A 137 -5.80 5.48 -26.01
C HIS A 137 -6.09 6.90 -26.55
N GLN A 138 -6.74 7.78 -25.78
CA GLN A 138 -6.96 9.20 -26.11
C GLN A 138 -5.81 10.11 -25.69
#